data_AF-A0A957ZM16-F1
#
_entry.id   AF-A0A957ZM16-F1
#
_cell.length_a   1.000
_cell.length_b   1.000
_cell.length_c   1.000
_cell.angle_alpha   90.00
_cell.angle_beta   90.00
_cell.angle_gamma   90.00
#
_symmetry.space_group_name_H-M   'P 1'
#
loop_
_entity.id
_entity.type
_entity.pdbx_description
1 polymer ?
#
loop_
_entity_poly.entity_id
_entity_poly.type
_entity_poly.pdbx_seq_one_letter_code
_entity_poly.pdbx_strand_id
1 'polypeptide(L)'
;IMIAQIQLLGVRDVAGAQARIRSARPELLAAANTSPSITARGGGPVDIETHFLAETPTEPMLIVHLLFDTRDAMGANAVNTAAEAIAPLLEQLSGGRALLRILSNLTDRRRAWAEVTIPAKAFSSIESPGDEVIAGIAHANAFAVADPYRAATHNKGILNGIDAVALATGNDWRAIEAGAHAYAARDGRYRALTDWRVNPDSGATTGESELVQPITGRPALYGRLELPLA
;
A
#
# COMPACT_ATOMS: atom_id res chain seq x y z
N ILE A 1 7.16 -5.35 1.17
CA ILE A 1 7.11 -6.36 0.10
C ILE A 1 6.68 -5.68 -1.20
N MET A 2 7.46 -5.82 -2.26
CA MET A 2 7.13 -5.35 -3.60
C MET A 2 6.37 -6.41 -4.39
N ILE A 3 5.60 -5.98 -5.39
CA ILE A 3 4.83 -6.86 -6.27
C ILE A 3 5.37 -6.71 -7.69
N ALA A 4 5.70 -7.83 -8.34
CA ALA A 4 5.84 -7.90 -9.79
C ALA A 4 4.69 -8.68 -10.41
N GLN A 5 4.13 -8.17 -11.50
CA GLN A 5 3.04 -8.77 -12.25
C GLN A 5 3.58 -9.42 -13.52
N ILE A 6 3.17 -10.67 -13.74
CA ILE A 6 3.36 -11.41 -14.98
C ILE A 6 1.99 -11.64 -15.59
N GLN A 7 1.76 -11.06 -16.77
CA GLN A 7 0.51 -11.17 -17.51
C GLN A 7 0.56 -12.37 -18.45
N LEU A 8 -0.30 -13.36 -18.25
CA LEU A 8 -0.44 -14.54 -19.11
C LEU A 8 -1.71 -14.44 -19.96
N LEU A 9 -1.55 -14.55 -21.28
CA LEU A 9 -2.61 -14.52 -22.29
C LEU A 9 -2.85 -15.91 -22.88
N GLY A 10 -4.02 -16.14 -23.48
CA GLY A 10 -4.35 -17.39 -24.17
C GLY A 10 -4.44 -18.63 -23.26
N VAL A 11 -4.60 -18.46 -21.95
CA VAL A 11 -4.71 -19.58 -20.99
C VAL A 11 -6.11 -20.21 -21.08
N ARG A 12 -6.20 -21.41 -21.66
CA ARG A 12 -7.49 -22.11 -21.88
C ARG A 12 -8.06 -22.76 -20.61
N ASP A 13 -7.21 -23.41 -19.83
CA ASP A 13 -7.55 -24.08 -18.58
C ASP A 13 -7.00 -23.27 -17.39
N VAL A 14 -7.73 -22.22 -17.02
CA VAL A 14 -7.30 -21.28 -15.98
C VAL A 14 -7.19 -21.96 -14.62
N ALA A 15 -8.19 -22.76 -14.24
CA ALA A 15 -8.20 -23.44 -12.94
C ALA A 15 -7.04 -24.44 -12.82
N GLY A 16 -6.79 -25.25 -13.86
CA GLY A 16 -5.65 -26.14 -13.87
C GLY A 16 -4.32 -25.41 -13.94
N ALA A 17 -4.23 -24.29 -14.68
CA ALA A 17 -3.03 -23.44 -14.69
C ALA A 17 -2.72 -22.89 -13.29
N GLN A 18 -3.71 -22.35 -12.58
CA GLN A 18 -3.55 -21.87 -11.20
C GLN A 18 -3.14 -23.00 -10.26
N ALA A 19 -3.71 -24.20 -10.42
CA ALA A 19 -3.32 -25.37 -9.62
C ALA A 19 -1.85 -25.77 -9.88
N ARG A 20 -1.43 -25.83 -11.15
CA ARG A 20 -0.05 -26.15 -11.54
C ARG A 20 0.94 -25.10 -11.05
N ILE A 21 0.62 -23.81 -11.20
CA ILE A 21 1.44 -22.69 -10.69
C ILE A 21 1.57 -22.78 -9.17
N ARG A 22 0.48 -23.03 -8.45
CA ARG A 22 0.49 -23.20 -6.99
C ARG A 22 1.35 -24.39 -6.56
N SER A 23 1.26 -25.52 -7.27
CA SER A 23 2.10 -26.71 -6.99
C SER A 23 3.58 -26.46 -7.29
N ALA A 24 3.89 -25.67 -8.33
CA ALA A 24 5.25 -25.29 -8.71
C ALA A 24 5.80 -24.08 -7.92
N ARG A 25 5.08 -23.58 -6.90
CA ARG A 25 5.49 -22.40 -6.12
C ARG A 25 6.94 -22.49 -5.61
N PRO A 26 7.43 -23.61 -5.03
CA PRO A 26 8.82 -23.68 -4.57
C PRO A 26 9.85 -23.51 -5.70
N GLU A 27 9.58 -24.11 -6.87
CA GLU A 27 10.45 -24.02 -8.05
C GLU A 27 10.45 -22.61 -8.63
N LEU A 28 9.28 -21.99 -8.75
CA LEU A 28 9.13 -20.61 -9.21
C LEU A 28 9.84 -19.62 -8.28
N LEU A 29 9.72 -19.78 -6.95
CA LEU A 29 10.42 -18.93 -5.99
C LEU A 29 11.94 -19.11 -6.05
N ALA A 30 12.42 -20.34 -6.26
CA ALA A 30 13.84 -20.59 -6.46
C ALA A 30 14.35 -19.92 -7.75
N ALA A 31 13.60 -20.04 -8.86
CA ALA A 31 13.94 -19.40 -10.14
C ALA A 31 13.86 -17.87 -10.09
N ALA A 32 12.93 -17.31 -9.30
CA ALA A 32 12.80 -15.87 -9.08
C ALA A 32 13.95 -15.27 -8.28
N ASN A 33 14.78 -16.09 -7.60
CA ASN A 33 15.88 -15.61 -6.77
C ASN A 33 17.10 -15.21 -7.61
N THR A 34 16.96 -14.11 -8.35
CA THR A 34 17.94 -13.63 -9.33
C THR A 34 18.95 -12.64 -8.75
N SER A 35 18.81 -12.25 -7.48
CA SER A 35 19.58 -11.17 -6.85
C SER A 35 20.37 -11.66 -5.63
N PRO A 36 21.60 -12.20 -5.82
CA PRO A 36 22.41 -12.72 -4.71
C PRO A 36 22.65 -11.70 -3.59
N SER A 37 22.78 -10.43 -3.95
CA SER A 37 23.03 -9.35 -2.99
C SER A 37 21.81 -9.05 -2.11
N ILE A 38 20.58 -9.16 -2.63
CA ILE A 38 19.36 -9.00 -1.84
C ILE A 38 19.18 -10.20 -0.91
N THR A 39 19.43 -11.40 -1.43
CA THR A 39 19.35 -12.66 -0.68
C THR A 39 20.37 -12.71 0.46
N ALA A 40 21.60 -12.23 0.23
CA ALA A 40 22.61 -12.10 1.28
C ALA A 40 22.20 -11.15 2.42
N ARG A 41 21.25 -10.23 2.16
CA ARG A 41 20.67 -9.31 3.16
C ARG A 41 19.33 -9.82 3.73
N GLY A 42 19.00 -11.09 3.48
CA GLY A 42 17.77 -11.73 3.94
C GLY A 42 16.52 -11.36 3.15
N GLY A 43 16.63 -10.67 2.01
CA GLY A 43 15.51 -10.44 1.09
C GLY A 43 15.32 -11.58 0.09
N GLY A 44 14.57 -11.31 -0.97
CA GLY A 44 14.34 -12.25 -2.07
C GLY A 44 12.86 -12.54 -2.33
N PRO A 45 12.55 -13.51 -3.20
CA PRO A 45 11.19 -13.97 -3.44
C PRO A 45 10.54 -14.48 -2.14
N VAL A 46 9.34 -13.97 -1.85
CA VAL A 46 8.59 -14.34 -0.64
C VAL A 46 7.42 -15.23 -1.01
N ASP A 47 6.65 -14.83 -2.02
CA ASP A 47 5.47 -15.59 -2.39
C ASP A 47 4.98 -15.41 -3.81
N ILE A 48 4.03 -16.25 -4.23
CA ILE A 48 3.32 -16.13 -5.51
C ILE A 48 1.81 -16.19 -5.29
N GLU A 49 1.10 -15.21 -5.86
CA GLU A 49 -0.37 -15.13 -5.91
C GLU A 49 -0.83 -15.15 -7.38
N THR A 50 -2.08 -15.56 -7.63
CA THR A 50 -2.66 -15.54 -8.98
C THR A 50 -4.03 -14.87 -8.96
N HIS A 51 -4.31 -14.05 -9.97
CA HIS A 51 -5.55 -13.33 -10.15
C HIS A 51 -6.08 -13.58 -11.56
N PHE A 52 -7.31 -14.05 -11.67
CA PHE A 52 -7.95 -14.23 -12.98
C PHE A 52 -8.82 -13.02 -13.30
N LEU A 53 -8.53 -12.37 -14.42
CA LEU A 53 -9.33 -11.29 -14.97
C LEU A 53 -10.20 -11.88 -16.08
N ALA A 54 -11.42 -12.30 -15.73
CA ALA A 54 -12.34 -12.96 -16.64
C ALA A 54 -12.87 -12.03 -17.73
N GLU A 55 -13.17 -10.78 -17.36
CA GLU A 55 -13.77 -9.79 -18.23
C GLU A 55 -12.76 -8.66 -18.48
N THR A 56 -12.23 -8.61 -19.69
CA THR A 56 -11.39 -7.51 -20.17
C THR A 56 -11.87 -7.07 -21.56
N PRO A 57 -11.51 -5.87 -22.04
CA PRO A 57 -11.88 -5.42 -23.38
C PRO A 57 -11.33 -6.27 -24.54
N THR A 58 -10.35 -7.15 -24.30
CA THR A 58 -9.71 -7.94 -25.35
C THR A 58 -9.88 -9.45 -25.14
N GLU A 59 -9.15 -10.03 -24.20
CA GLU A 59 -9.21 -11.46 -23.85
C GLU A 59 -9.05 -11.65 -22.34
N PRO A 60 -9.59 -12.74 -21.75
CA PRO A 60 -9.34 -13.07 -20.35
C PRO A 60 -7.85 -13.23 -20.06
N MET A 61 -7.42 -12.81 -18.87
CA MET A 61 -6.00 -12.79 -18.50
C MET A 61 -5.79 -13.50 -17.16
N LEU A 62 -4.75 -14.33 -17.07
CA LEU A 62 -4.26 -14.83 -15.79
C LEU A 62 -3.05 -13.99 -15.38
N ILE A 63 -3.18 -13.27 -14.27
CA ILE A 63 -2.11 -12.44 -13.72
C ILE A 63 -1.45 -13.20 -12.58
N VAL A 64 -0.13 -13.28 -12.61
CA VAL A 64 0.68 -13.84 -11.53
C VAL A 64 1.37 -12.69 -10.81
N HIS A 65 1.19 -12.60 -9.49
CA HIS A 65 1.95 -11.69 -8.65
C HIS A 65 3.10 -12.45 -8.00
N LEU A 66 4.33 -11.98 -8.24
CA LEU A 66 5.50 -12.34 -7.47
C LEU A 66 5.67 -11.33 -6.33
N LEU A 67 5.53 -11.80 -5.10
CA LEU A 67 5.83 -11.03 -3.89
C LEU A 67 7.32 -11.12 -3.59
N PHE A 68 7.98 -9.98 -3.46
CA PHE A 68 9.44 -9.91 -3.34
C PHE A 68 9.86 -8.95 -2.21
N ASP A 69 10.74 -9.40 -1.32
CA ASP A 69 11.34 -8.57 -0.29
C ASP A 69 12.64 -7.93 -0.82
N THR A 70 12.57 -6.64 -1.10
CA THR A 70 13.66 -5.86 -1.69
C THR A 70 14.56 -5.21 -0.64
N ARG A 71 14.29 -5.43 0.65
CA ARG A 71 14.98 -4.79 1.77
C ARG A 71 15.00 -3.27 1.60
N ASP A 72 16.19 -2.66 1.64
CA ASP A 72 16.36 -1.20 1.59
C ASP A 72 16.23 -0.62 0.18
N ALA A 73 16.16 -1.46 -0.86
CA ALA A 73 15.96 -0.99 -2.22
C ALA A 73 14.48 -0.67 -2.48
N MET A 74 14.23 0.35 -3.30
CA MET A 74 12.93 0.55 -3.96
C MET A 74 12.55 -0.75 -4.69
N GLY A 75 13.47 -1.25 -5.53
CA GLY A 75 13.47 -2.64 -5.96
C GLY A 75 12.84 -2.92 -7.33
N ALA A 76 12.42 -1.89 -8.08
CA ALA A 76 11.87 -2.01 -9.44
C ALA A 76 12.70 -2.95 -10.35
N ASN A 77 14.01 -2.71 -10.46
CA ASN A 77 14.87 -3.52 -11.32
C ASN A 77 14.93 -4.98 -10.85
N ALA A 78 15.08 -5.21 -9.54
CA ALA A 78 15.20 -6.55 -8.99
C ALA A 78 13.93 -7.38 -9.24
N VAL A 79 12.75 -6.79 -9.02
CA VAL A 79 11.48 -7.51 -9.21
C VAL A 79 11.15 -7.72 -10.69
N ASN A 80 11.51 -6.79 -11.58
CA ASN A 80 11.36 -6.98 -13.02
C ASN A 80 12.25 -8.13 -13.53
N THR A 81 13.52 -8.17 -13.14
CA THR A 81 14.43 -9.26 -13.50
C THR A 81 13.95 -10.60 -12.95
N ALA A 82 13.43 -10.64 -11.72
CA ALA A 82 12.83 -11.87 -11.18
C ALA A 82 11.59 -12.32 -11.95
N ALA A 83 10.73 -11.37 -12.36
CA ALA A 83 9.55 -11.65 -13.19
C ALA A 83 9.92 -12.17 -14.58
N GLU A 84 10.95 -11.61 -15.21
CA GLU A 84 11.51 -12.11 -16.48
C GLU A 84 12.03 -13.55 -16.35
N ALA A 85 12.72 -13.85 -15.25
CA ALA A 85 13.30 -15.18 -15.03
C ALA A 85 12.26 -16.29 -14.88
N ILE A 86 11.11 -16.01 -14.24
CA ILE A 86 10.06 -17.02 -14.04
C ILE A 86 9.06 -17.11 -15.19
N ALA A 87 9.04 -16.14 -16.11
CA ALA A 87 8.07 -16.09 -17.20
C ALA A 87 8.05 -17.36 -18.08
N PRO A 88 9.20 -17.93 -18.51
CA PRO A 88 9.18 -19.16 -19.33
C PRO A 88 8.55 -20.36 -18.62
N LEU A 89 8.80 -20.51 -17.31
CA LEU A 89 8.20 -21.58 -16.52
C LEU A 89 6.69 -21.36 -16.35
N LEU A 90 6.26 -20.11 -16.16
CA LEU A 90 4.83 -19.78 -16.12
C LEU A 90 4.12 -20.04 -17.46
N GLU A 91 4.76 -19.78 -18.59
CA GLU A 91 4.24 -20.14 -19.92
C GLU A 91 4.07 -21.66 -20.05
N GLN A 92 5.06 -22.46 -19.65
CA GLN A 92 4.97 -23.92 -19.64
C GLN A 92 3.85 -24.45 -18.74
N LEU A 93 3.73 -23.91 -17.53
CA LEU A 93 2.73 -24.35 -16.55
C LEU A 93 1.30 -23.94 -16.96
N SER A 94 1.14 -22.77 -17.59
CA SER A 94 -0.17 -22.25 -17.97
C SER A 94 -0.63 -22.68 -19.36
N GLY A 95 0.31 -23.00 -20.26
CA GLY A 95 0.04 -23.15 -21.70
C GLY A 95 -0.29 -21.83 -22.39
N GLY A 96 -0.13 -20.70 -21.70
CA GLY A 96 -0.33 -19.35 -22.23
C GLY A 96 0.99 -18.68 -22.63
N ARG A 97 0.90 -17.39 -22.97
CA ARG A 97 2.05 -16.56 -23.33
C ARG A 97 2.18 -15.38 -22.37
N ALA A 98 3.39 -15.12 -21.89
CA ALA A 98 3.71 -13.96 -21.05
C ALA A 98 3.82 -12.70 -21.91
N LEU A 99 3.14 -11.62 -21.52
CA LEU A 99 3.20 -10.32 -22.20
C LEU A 99 3.92 -9.26 -21.36
N LEU A 100 3.43 -8.91 -20.18
CA LEU A 100 4.09 -7.97 -19.27
C LEU A 100 4.78 -8.73 -18.13
N ARG A 101 5.94 -8.22 -17.72
CA ARG A 101 6.78 -8.67 -16.58
C ARG A 101 7.29 -7.42 -15.87
N ILE A 102 6.46 -6.86 -15.01
CA ILE A 102 6.63 -5.48 -14.57
C ILE A 102 6.17 -5.30 -13.12
N LEU A 103 6.84 -4.45 -12.36
CA LEU A 103 6.37 -4.08 -11.02
C LEU A 103 4.97 -3.46 -11.03
N SER A 104 4.26 -3.59 -9.92
CA SER A 104 3.11 -2.75 -9.57
C SER A 104 3.56 -1.60 -8.66
N ASN A 105 3.20 -0.36 -9.01
CA ASN A 105 3.37 0.79 -8.11
C ASN A 105 2.27 0.88 -7.03
N LEU A 106 1.19 0.09 -7.14
CA LEU A 106 0.31 -0.14 -6.00
C LEU A 106 0.97 -1.17 -5.08
N THR A 107 1.80 -0.67 -4.17
CA THR A 107 2.62 -1.45 -3.22
C THR A 107 1.93 -1.63 -1.87
N ASP A 108 0.68 -2.07 -1.87
CA ASP A 108 -0.16 -2.21 -0.67
C ASP A 108 0.36 -3.22 0.39
N ARG A 109 1.36 -4.05 0.04
CA ARG A 109 2.14 -4.91 0.95
C ARG A 109 3.44 -4.27 1.48
N ARG A 110 3.70 -3.00 1.16
CA ARG A 110 4.82 -2.19 1.65
C ARG A 110 4.26 -0.86 2.16
N ARG A 111 3.63 -0.86 3.33
CA ARG A 111 2.96 0.32 3.89
C ARG A 111 3.81 1.00 4.96
N ALA A 112 3.72 2.32 5.02
CA ALA A 112 4.13 3.11 6.16
C ALA A 112 2.92 3.77 6.79
N TRP A 113 2.99 4.00 8.09
CA TRP A 113 1.97 4.70 8.84
C TRP A 113 2.61 5.60 9.90
N ALA A 114 1.88 6.65 10.27
CA ALA A 114 2.24 7.56 11.35
C ALA A 114 0.98 7.95 12.12
N GLU A 115 1.12 8.15 13.42
CA GLU A 115 0.03 8.55 14.31
C GLU A 115 0.46 9.69 15.22
N VAL A 116 -0.50 10.54 15.57
CA VAL A 116 -0.30 11.63 16.51
C VAL A 116 -1.54 11.82 17.38
N THR A 117 -1.33 12.15 18.66
CA THR A 117 -2.39 12.61 19.56
C THR A 117 -1.99 13.98 20.11
N ILE A 118 -2.85 14.98 19.88
CA ILE A 118 -2.58 16.36 20.24
C ILE A 118 -3.68 16.85 21.19
N PRO A 119 -3.35 17.21 22.44
CA PRO A 119 -4.33 17.76 23.38
C PRO A 119 -5.00 19.03 22.85
N ALA A 120 -6.30 19.22 23.07
CA ALA A 120 -7.03 20.41 22.61
C ALA A 120 -6.37 21.73 23.04
N LYS A 121 -5.78 21.77 24.25
CA LYS A 121 -5.04 22.93 24.76
C LYS A 121 -3.91 23.43 23.83
N ALA A 122 -3.33 22.56 23.00
CA ALA A 122 -2.27 22.93 22.07
C ALA A 122 -2.79 23.70 20.85
N PHE A 123 -4.10 23.65 20.59
CA PHE A 123 -4.79 24.40 19.55
C PHE A 123 -5.49 25.66 20.08
N SER A 124 -5.46 25.89 21.40
CA SER A 124 -6.17 27.01 22.01
C SER A 124 -5.47 28.33 21.72
N SER A 125 -6.22 29.33 21.29
CA SER A 125 -5.78 30.71 21.14
C SER A 125 -6.75 31.65 21.88
N ILE A 126 -6.44 32.95 21.94
CA ILE A 126 -7.36 33.96 22.50
C ILE A 126 -8.69 33.98 21.73
N GLU A 127 -8.66 33.69 20.42
CA GLU A 127 -9.81 33.81 19.52
C GLU A 127 -10.52 32.47 19.28
N SER A 128 -9.93 31.33 19.66
CA SER A 128 -10.48 30.01 19.34
C SER A 128 -10.22 29.00 20.45
N PRO A 129 -11.28 28.47 21.11
CA PRO A 129 -11.16 27.34 22.03
C PRO A 129 -10.60 26.10 21.32
N GLY A 130 -9.63 25.43 21.93
CA GLY A 130 -9.00 24.26 21.33
C GLY A 130 -9.97 23.14 20.97
N ASP A 131 -11.01 22.95 21.78
CA ASP A 131 -12.05 21.94 21.59
C ASP A 131 -12.82 22.16 20.28
N GLU A 132 -13.11 23.42 19.95
CA GLU A 132 -13.77 23.80 18.69
C GLU A 132 -12.84 23.58 17.49
N VAL A 133 -11.55 23.90 17.63
CA VAL A 133 -10.56 23.70 16.57
C VAL A 133 -10.42 22.22 16.22
N ILE A 134 -10.29 21.34 17.22
CA ILE A 134 -10.13 19.90 16.97
C ILE A 134 -11.41 19.27 16.40
N ALA A 135 -12.59 19.74 16.83
CA ALA A 135 -13.86 19.34 16.23
C ALA A 135 -13.94 19.77 14.77
N GLY A 136 -13.50 20.99 14.45
CA GLY A 136 -13.39 21.50 13.09
C GLY A 136 -12.47 20.65 12.21
N ILE A 137 -11.33 20.21 12.73
CA ILE A 137 -10.40 19.32 12.00
C ILE A 137 -11.06 17.96 11.71
N ALA A 138 -11.74 17.37 12.70
CA ALA A 138 -12.48 16.13 12.50
C ALA A 138 -13.60 16.28 11.45
N HIS A 139 -14.35 17.39 11.47
CA HIS A 139 -15.35 17.70 10.45
C HIS A 139 -14.73 17.87 9.05
N ALA A 140 -13.59 18.54 8.94
CA ALA A 140 -12.88 18.72 7.67
C ALA A 140 -12.38 17.37 7.11
N ASN A 141 -11.94 16.45 7.97
CA ASN A 141 -11.58 15.09 7.56
C ASN A 141 -12.81 14.30 7.11
N ALA A 142 -13.92 14.37 7.85
CA ALA A 142 -15.18 13.73 7.45
C ALA A 142 -15.64 14.20 6.07
N PHE A 143 -15.50 15.49 5.75
CA PHE A 143 -15.74 16.02 4.41
C PHE A 143 -14.82 15.38 3.35
N ALA A 144 -13.51 15.29 3.62
CA ALA A 144 -12.55 14.65 2.71
C ALA A 144 -12.80 13.13 2.54
N VAL A 145 -13.30 12.44 3.56
CA VAL A 145 -13.69 11.01 3.46
C VAL A 145 -14.98 10.85 2.63
N ALA A 146 -15.90 11.81 2.73
CA ALA A 146 -17.22 11.73 2.11
C ALA A 146 -17.28 12.24 0.66
N ASP A 147 -16.37 13.13 0.23
CA ASP A 147 -16.37 13.75 -1.10
C ASP A 147 -15.01 13.66 -1.82
N PRO A 148 -14.92 12.96 -2.98
CA PRO A 148 -13.72 12.85 -3.79
C PRO A 148 -13.10 14.20 -4.20
N TYR A 149 -13.92 15.23 -4.44
CA TYR A 149 -13.39 16.56 -4.80
C TYR A 149 -12.54 17.13 -3.65
N ARG A 150 -13.04 17.03 -2.42
CA ARG A 150 -12.27 17.44 -1.25
C ARG A 150 -11.11 16.49 -0.97
N ALA A 151 -11.33 15.18 -1.10
CA ALA A 151 -10.29 14.19 -0.87
C ALA A 151 -9.06 14.42 -1.76
N ALA A 152 -9.25 14.85 -3.01
CA ALA A 152 -8.16 15.17 -3.92
C ALA A 152 -7.29 16.30 -3.35
N THR A 153 -7.90 17.41 -2.91
CA THR A 153 -7.18 18.53 -2.30
C THR A 153 -6.55 18.15 -0.95
N HIS A 154 -7.25 17.32 -0.16
CA HIS A 154 -6.75 16.82 1.13
C HIS A 154 -5.47 16.00 0.95
N ASN A 155 -5.49 15.01 0.05
CA ASN A 155 -4.34 14.14 -0.21
C ASN A 155 -3.18 14.90 -0.86
N LYS A 156 -3.47 15.87 -1.75
CA LYS A 156 -2.45 16.80 -2.27
C LYS A 156 -1.69 17.50 -1.14
N GLY A 157 -2.40 17.93 -0.10
CA GLY A 157 -1.79 18.57 1.07
C GLY A 157 -0.79 17.66 1.80
N ILE A 158 -1.09 16.36 1.88
CA ILE A 158 -0.20 15.34 2.47
C ILE A 158 1.06 15.18 1.59
N LEU A 159 0.86 15.05 0.29
CA LEU A 159 1.92 14.81 -0.69
C LEU A 159 2.88 15.99 -0.85
N ASN A 160 2.42 17.24 -0.61
CA ASN A 160 3.34 18.39 -0.51
C ASN A 160 4.54 18.14 0.42
N GLY A 161 4.31 17.47 1.56
CA GLY A 161 5.36 17.17 2.53
C GLY A 161 6.16 15.92 2.15
N ILE A 162 5.48 14.85 1.75
CA ILE A 162 6.11 13.57 1.40
C ILE A 162 7.03 13.74 0.18
N ASP A 163 6.54 14.40 -0.87
CA ASP A 163 7.29 14.55 -2.12
C ASP A 163 8.52 15.44 -1.94
N ALA A 164 8.45 16.45 -1.07
CA ALA A 164 9.60 17.28 -0.74
C ALA A 164 10.74 16.45 -0.12
N VAL A 165 10.42 15.50 0.76
CA VAL A 165 11.40 14.58 1.34
C VAL A 165 11.88 13.57 0.30
N ALA A 166 10.99 13.04 -0.53
CA ALA A 166 11.36 12.11 -1.60
C ALA A 166 12.35 12.75 -2.58
N LEU A 167 12.06 13.98 -3.02
CA LEU A 167 12.95 14.80 -3.83
C LEU A 167 14.31 15.02 -3.16
N ALA A 168 14.32 15.47 -1.90
CA ALA A 168 15.56 15.75 -1.17
C ALA A 168 16.44 14.50 -0.97
N THR A 169 15.84 13.31 -0.96
CA THR A 169 16.55 12.02 -0.78
C THR A 169 16.82 11.29 -2.09
N GLY A 170 16.46 11.88 -3.24
CA GLY A 170 16.68 11.27 -4.56
C GLY A 170 15.76 10.08 -4.86
N ASN A 171 14.65 9.94 -4.13
CA ASN A 171 13.64 8.92 -4.38
C ASN A 171 12.70 9.31 -5.54
N ASP A 172 12.09 8.30 -6.17
CA ASP A 172 11.10 8.51 -7.22
C ASP A 172 9.75 8.92 -6.60
N TRP A 173 9.47 10.24 -6.58
CA TRP A 173 8.20 10.75 -6.07
C TRP A 173 6.99 10.30 -6.89
N ARG A 174 7.15 9.97 -8.18
CA ARG A 174 6.03 9.54 -9.04
C ARG A 174 5.54 8.16 -8.64
N ALA A 175 6.46 7.28 -8.22
CA ALA A 175 6.10 5.96 -7.71
C ALA A 175 5.30 6.09 -6.39
N ILE A 176 5.71 7.00 -5.51
CA ILE A 176 5.01 7.28 -4.24
C ILE A 176 3.61 7.85 -4.53
N GLU A 177 3.52 8.87 -5.37
CA GLU A 177 2.27 9.50 -5.79
C GLU A 177 1.27 8.49 -6.38
N ALA A 178 1.73 7.65 -7.32
CA ALA A 178 0.90 6.62 -7.94
C ALA A 178 0.36 5.62 -6.92
N GLY A 179 1.21 5.14 -6.01
CA GLY A 179 0.82 4.22 -4.94
C GLY A 179 -0.16 4.87 -3.95
N ALA A 180 0.11 6.09 -3.52
CA ALA A 180 -0.73 6.84 -2.58
C ALA A 180 -2.12 7.10 -3.14
N HIS A 181 -2.21 7.62 -4.37
CA HIS A 181 -3.49 7.92 -5.01
C HIS A 181 -4.29 6.66 -5.37
N ALA A 182 -3.64 5.60 -5.83
CA ALA A 182 -4.32 4.32 -6.08
C ALA A 182 -4.85 3.71 -4.77
N TYR A 183 -4.06 3.74 -3.69
CA TYR A 183 -4.46 3.25 -2.37
C TYR A 183 -5.62 4.05 -1.77
N ALA A 184 -5.68 5.36 -2.02
CA ALA A 184 -6.80 6.21 -1.63
C ALA A 184 -8.13 5.81 -2.29
N ALA A 185 -8.10 5.05 -3.40
CA ALA A 185 -9.28 4.57 -4.12
C ALA A 185 -9.54 3.05 -4.00
N ARG A 186 -8.77 2.34 -3.16
CA ARG A 186 -8.78 0.86 -3.07
C ARG A 186 -10.15 0.23 -2.80
N ASP A 187 -11.04 0.96 -2.12
CA ASP A 187 -12.39 0.49 -1.75
C ASP A 187 -13.46 0.94 -2.78
N GLY A 188 -13.06 1.25 -4.00
CA GLY A 188 -13.96 1.66 -5.10
C GLY A 188 -14.37 3.13 -5.09
N ARG A 189 -13.94 3.91 -4.10
CA ARG A 189 -14.12 5.36 -4.04
C ARG A 189 -12.87 6.04 -3.51
N TYR A 190 -12.46 7.12 -4.18
CA TYR A 190 -11.32 7.93 -3.77
C TYR A 190 -11.63 8.72 -2.48
N ARG A 191 -10.81 8.55 -1.43
CA ARG A 191 -11.02 9.08 -0.07
C ARG A 191 -9.73 9.67 0.53
N ALA A 192 -9.86 10.31 1.69
CA ALA A 192 -8.71 10.80 2.45
C ALA A 192 -7.77 9.64 2.87
N LEU A 193 -6.46 9.87 2.82
CA LEU A 193 -5.43 8.95 3.31
C LEU A 193 -5.24 9.00 4.84
N THR A 194 -5.86 9.99 5.50
CA THR A 194 -5.79 10.16 6.95
C THR A 194 -7.13 9.93 7.61
N ASP A 195 -7.09 9.44 8.84
CA ASP A 195 -8.18 9.45 9.80
C ASP A 195 -7.91 10.52 10.86
N TRP A 196 -8.82 11.49 11.02
CA TRP A 196 -8.77 12.47 12.09
C TRP A 196 -10.06 12.43 12.90
N ARG A 197 -9.94 12.24 14.21
CA ARG A 197 -11.07 12.15 15.13
C ARG A 197 -10.76 12.78 16.48
N VAL A 198 -11.80 13.27 17.14
CA VAL A 198 -11.71 13.70 18.54
C VAL A 198 -11.82 12.46 19.42
N ASN A 199 -10.78 12.19 20.20
CA ASN A 199 -10.84 11.20 21.27
C ASN A 199 -11.34 11.90 22.55
N PRO A 200 -12.51 11.52 23.07
CA PRO A 200 -13.00 12.06 24.34
C PRO A 200 -12.15 11.59 25.54
N ASP A 201 -11.45 10.46 25.40
CA ASP A 201 -10.70 9.81 26.49
C ASP A 201 -9.18 9.84 26.23
N SER A 202 -8.53 11.00 26.27
CA SER A 202 -7.07 11.05 26.24
C SER A 202 -6.49 10.74 27.64
N GLY A 203 -6.64 9.48 28.05
CA GLY A 203 -6.04 8.89 29.24
C GLY A 203 -5.53 7.46 29.04
N ALA A 204 -5.75 6.83 27.88
CA ALA A 204 -5.31 5.46 27.62
C ALA A 204 -4.27 5.42 26.50
N THR A 205 -3.01 5.18 26.87
CA THR A 205 -2.07 4.48 25.99
C THR A 205 -2.67 3.13 25.64
N THR A 206 -2.80 2.81 24.36
CA THR A 206 -3.14 1.47 23.88
C THR A 206 -1.99 0.51 24.20
N GLY A 207 -1.97 -0.01 25.42
CA GLY A 207 -1.30 -1.23 25.80
C GLY A 207 -2.38 -2.26 26.15
N GLU A 208 -2.31 -3.44 25.55
CA GLU A 208 -3.13 -4.59 25.92
C GLU A 208 -2.82 -4.98 27.38
N SER A 209 -3.62 -4.52 28.33
CA SER A 209 -3.87 -5.21 29.61
C SER A 209 -4.97 -4.46 30.36
N GLU A 210 -5.76 -5.25 31.08
CA GLU A 210 -7.03 -4.92 31.70
C GLU A 210 -7.02 -3.75 32.70
N LEU A 211 -8.22 -3.14 32.83
CA LEU A 211 -8.71 -2.28 33.92
C LEU A 211 -8.12 -0.87 34.03
N VAL A 212 -8.82 0.12 33.44
CA VAL A 212 -8.69 1.53 33.84
C VAL A 212 -10.09 2.15 34.00
N GLN A 213 -10.35 2.70 35.18
CA GLN A 213 -11.57 3.46 35.51
C GLN A 213 -11.65 4.78 34.71
N PRO A 214 -12.86 5.36 34.50
CA PRO A 214 -13.00 6.59 33.73
C PRO A 214 -12.41 7.78 34.49
N ILE A 215 -11.18 8.17 34.14
CA ILE A 215 -10.63 9.48 34.47
C ILE A 215 -11.14 10.43 33.39
N THR A 216 -11.90 11.45 33.78
CA THR A 216 -12.42 12.51 32.91
C THR A 216 -11.28 13.17 32.11
N GLY A 217 -11.01 12.66 30.90
CA GLY A 217 -9.96 13.15 30.01
C GLY A 217 -10.37 14.45 29.34
N ARG A 218 -9.46 15.42 29.27
CA ARG A 218 -9.66 16.60 28.40
C ARG A 218 -9.62 16.12 26.94
N PRO A 219 -10.40 16.70 26.02
CA PRO A 219 -10.47 16.19 24.66
C PRO A 219 -9.12 16.35 23.93
N ALA A 220 -8.82 15.40 23.04
CA ALA A 220 -7.62 15.42 22.20
C ALA A 220 -7.94 15.03 20.76
N LEU A 221 -7.18 15.58 19.82
CA LEU A 221 -7.24 15.19 18.43
C LEU A 221 -6.32 14.01 18.18
N TYR A 222 -6.86 12.90 17.70
CA TYR A 222 -6.09 11.79 17.16
C TYR A 222 -6.05 11.88 15.63
N GLY A 223 -4.86 11.69 15.07
CA GLY A 223 -4.63 11.62 13.63
C GLY A 223 -3.82 10.39 13.28
N ARG A 224 -4.22 9.69 12.21
CA ARG A 224 -3.45 8.60 11.59
C ARG A 224 -3.31 8.84 10.10
N LEU A 225 -2.11 8.63 9.57
CA LEU A 225 -1.82 8.56 8.14
C LEU A 225 -1.33 7.16 7.80
N GLU A 226 -1.80 6.59 6.70
CA GLU A 226 -1.28 5.33 6.16
C GLU A 226 -1.27 5.36 4.64
N LEU A 227 -0.13 5.01 4.03
CA LEU A 227 -0.01 4.88 2.59
C LEU A 227 1.06 3.83 2.21
N PRO A 228 1.01 3.29 0.98
CA PRO A 228 2.10 2.51 0.42
C PRO A 228 3.38 3.34 0.29
N LEU A 229 4.53 2.69 0.44
CA LEU A 229 5.84 3.21 0.09
C LEU A 229 6.24 2.69 -1.30
N ALA A 230 6.90 3.54 -2.09
CA ALA A 230 7.60 3.10 -3.29
C ALA A 230 8.84 2.27 -2.94
#